data_AF-A0A9P6RT11-F1
#
_entry.id   AF-A0A9P6RT11-F1
#
_cell.length_a   1.000
_cell.length_b   1.000
_cell.length_c   1.000
_cell.angle_alpha   90.00
_cell.angle_beta   90.00
_cell.angle_gamma   90.00
#
_symmetry.space_group_name_H-M   'P 1'
#
loop_
_entity.id
_entity.type
_entity.pdbx_description
1 polymer ?
#
loop_
_entity_poly.entity_id
_entity_poly.type
_entity_poly.pdbx_seq_one_letter_code
_entity_poly.pdbx_strand_id
1 'polypeptide(L)'
;MTAMARLPANNSAAVATRATASRTLQQQRTFVSATRPVLASSAIVEKGVQTITDLFTTARDELEYAEEARGTVYYNDDKETARQAVQECLDSYSVLLQDLDDAQKLDVQRKIGLKIMELKSQLDALNAEELE
;
A
#
# COMPACT_ATOMS: atom_id res chain seq x y z
N MET A 1 -16.50 -48.36 -36.61
CA MET A 1 -17.03 -47.52 -35.51
C MET A 1 -17.47 -46.21 -36.14
N THR A 2 -18.61 -46.21 -36.82
CA THR A 2 -19.94 -45.92 -36.25
C THR A 2 -20.12 -44.43 -35.99
N ALA A 3 -20.88 -43.84 -36.91
CA ALA A 3 -21.49 -42.52 -36.84
C ALA A 3 -22.21 -42.27 -35.51
N MET A 4 -22.18 -41.03 -35.03
CA MET A 4 -23.29 -40.40 -34.29
C MET A 4 -23.27 -38.88 -34.50
N ALA A 5 -23.72 -38.46 -35.69
CA ALA A 5 -24.28 -37.13 -35.88
C ALA A 5 -25.78 -37.22 -35.65
N ARG A 6 -26.28 -36.68 -34.54
CA ARG A 6 -27.69 -36.32 -34.36
C ARG A 6 -27.85 -35.43 -33.13
N LEU A 7 -28.42 -34.24 -33.30
CA LEU A 7 -29.53 -33.68 -32.52
C LEU A 7 -29.95 -32.32 -33.16
N PRO A 8 -31.22 -31.90 -32.98
CA PRO A 8 -31.99 -31.18 -33.99
C PRO A 8 -32.03 -29.66 -33.80
N ALA A 9 -32.41 -28.98 -34.88
CA ALA A 9 -32.98 -27.64 -34.85
C ALA A 9 -34.33 -27.65 -34.10
N ASN A 10 -34.62 -26.64 -33.29
CA ASN A 10 -36.01 -26.18 -33.14
C ASN A 10 -36.15 -24.74 -32.60
N ASN A 11 -36.77 -23.92 -33.46
CA ASN A 11 -37.75 -22.86 -33.22
C ASN A 11 -37.54 -21.70 -32.23
N SER A 12 -37.44 -20.53 -32.86
CA SER A 12 -38.10 -19.26 -32.53
C SER A 12 -39.37 -19.35 -31.68
N ALA A 13 -39.44 -18.50 -30.66
CA ALA A 13 -40.68 -17.85 -30.25
C ALA A 13 -40.36 -16.42 -29.81
N ALA A 14 -40.64 -15.48 -30.71
CA ALA A 14 -40.71 -14.07 -30.39
C ALA A 14 -42.10 -13.72 -29.82
N VAL A 15 -42.15 -12.57 -29.16
CA VAL A 15 -43.33 -11.75 -28.85
C VAL A 15 -44.13 -12.11 -27.60
N ALA A 16 -43.96 -11.29 -26.56
CA ALA A 16 -45.03 -10.91 -25.66
C ALA A 16 -44.89 -9.43 -25.31
N THR A 17 -45.54 -8.58 -26.11
CA THR A 17 -45.85 -7.20 -25.77
C THR A 17 -47.14 -7.20 -24.95
N ARG A 18 -47.15 -6.58 -23.78
CA ARG A 18 -48.34 -5.84 -23.28
C ARG A 18 -47.95 -4.95 -22.10
N ALA A 19 -47.98 -3.65 -22.39
CA ALA A 19 -47.96 -2.59 -21.41
C ALA A 19 -49.34 -2.47 -20.73
N THR A 20 -49.32 -2.28 -19.41
CA THR A 20 -50.23 -1.53 -18.52
C THR A 20 -49.74 -1.87 -17.09
N ALA A 21 -49.68 -1.02 -16.09
CA ALA A 21 -50.38 0.22 -15.80
C ALA A 21 -49.52 1.09 -14.87
N SER A 22 -49.92 2.36 -14.83
CA SER A 22 -49.36 3.49 -14.11
C SER A 22 -49.37 3.36 -12.58
N ARG A 23 -48.54 4.23 -11.99
CA ARG A 23 -48.63 4.83 -10.64
C ARG A 23 -48.43 3.89 -9.46
N THR A 24 -47.35 4.13 -8.71
CA THR A 24 -47.45 4.86 -7.43
C THR A 24 -46.06 5.35 -7.02
N LEU A 25 -45.95 6.66 -6.77
CA LEU A 25 -44.87 7.28 -6.02
C LEU A 25 -44.96 6.78 -4.58
N GLN A 26 -44.02 5.95 -4.14
CA GLN A 26 -43.71 5.85 -2.71
C GLN A 26 -42.20 5.93 -2.55
N GLN A 27 -41.75 7.18 -2.44
CA GLN A 27 -40.44 7.54 -1.97
C GLN A 27 -40.26 7.00 -0.55
N GLN A 28 -39.61 5.85 -0.41
CA GLN A 28 -39.04 5.43 0.87
C GLN A 28 -37.59 5.88 0.90
N ARG A 29 -37.38 7.06 1.50
CA ARG A 29 -36.06 7.45 2.00
C ARG A 29 -35.68 6.45 3.09
N THR A 30 -34.99 5.39 2.71
CA THR A 30 -34.22 4.60 3.66
C THR A 30 -32.96 5.42 3.96
N PHE A 31 -32.83 5.79 5.23
CA PHE A 31 -31.61 6.39 5.75
C PHE A 31 -30.51 5.35 5.59
N VAL A 32 -29.65 5.52 4.59
CA VAL A 32 -28.38 4.82 4.53
C VAL A 32 -27.59 5.28 5.75
N SER A 33 -27.64 4.51 6.82
CA SER A 33 -26.68 4.64 7.91
C SER A 33 -25.33 4.33 7.29
N ALA A 34 -24.56 5.38 7.02
CA ALA A 34 -23.21 5.29 6.50
C ALA A 34 -22.31 4.70 7.60
N THR A 35 -22.34 3.37 7.75
CA THR A 35 -21.29 2.64 8.44
C THR A 35 -20.02 2.88 7.62
N ARG A 36 -19.14 3.77 8.09
CA ARG A 36 -17.81 3.98 7.49
C ARG A 36 -17.13 2.62 7.34
N PRO A 37 -16.53 2.30 6.19
CA PRO A 37 -15.93 0.98 5.97
C PRO A 37 -14.63 0.85 6.76
N VAL A 38 -14.70 0.29 7.97
CA VAL A 38 -13.54 0.01 8.85
C VAL A 38 -12.51 -0.91 8.16
N LEU A 39 -12.94 -1.74 7.21
CA LEU A 39 -12.06 -2.62 6.42
C LEU A 39 -11.13 -1.85 5.48
N ALA A 40 -11.58 -0.72 4.93
CA ALA A 40 -10.77 0.07 4.00
C ALA A 40 -9.56 0.70 4.72
N SER A 41 -9.75 1.19 5.95
CA SER A 41 -8.65 1.77 6.74
C SER A 41 -7.60 0.74 7.15
N SER A 42 -7.99 -0.50 7.48
CA SER A 42 -7.03 -1.55 7.85
C SER A 42 -6.14 -1.94 6.66
N ALA A 43 -6.72 -2.13 5.47
CA ALA A 43 -5.97 -2.47 4.27
C ALA A 43 -4.99 -1.36 3.84
N ILE A 44 -5.38 -0.09 4.04
CA ILE A 44 -4.50 1.06 3.79
C ILE A 44 -3.30 1.04 4.74
N VAL A 45 -3.54 0.80 6.05
CA VAL A 45 -2.47 0.70 7.05
C VAL A 45 -1.49 -0.42 6.71
N GLU A 46 -2.01 -1.62 6.41
CA GLU A 46 -1.18 -2.78 6.06
C GLU A 46 -0.34 -2.52 4.81
N LYS A 47 -0.93 -1.92 3.77
CA LYS A 47 -0.19 -1.53 2.57
C LYS A 47 0.89 -0.50 2.90
N GLY A 48 0.59 0.51 3.71
CA GLY A 48 1.57 1.50 4.15
C GLY A 48 2.74 0.86 4.90
N VAL A 49 2.46 -0.07 5.82
CA VAL A 49 3.49 -0.83 6.56
C VAL A 49 4.34 -1.68 5.62
N GLN A 50 3.73 -2.30 4.60
CA GLN A 50 4.48 -3.06 3.58
C GLN A 50 5.39 -2.13 2.78
N THR A 51 4.89 -1.01 2.28
CA THR A 51 5.70 -0.02 1.55
C THR A 51 6.88 0.47 2.37
N ILE A 52 6.68 0.78 3.66
CA ILE A 52 7.78 1.19 4.54
C ILE A 52 8.76 0.05 4.79
N THR A 53 8.29 -1.19 4.84
CA THR A 53 9.17 -2.36 4.96
C THR A 53 10.03 -2.56 3.71
N ASP A 54 9.48 -2.31 2.53
CA ASP A 54 10.22 -2.38 1.28
C ASP A 54 11.28 -1.26 1.22
N LEU A 55 10.88 -0.02 1.54
CA LEU A 55 11.79 1.13 1.65
C LEU A 55 12.89 0.92 2.69
N PHE A 56 12.56 0.26 3.81
CA PHE A 56 13.56 -0.11 4.82
C PHE A 56 14.62 -1.03 4.23
N THR A 57 14.22 -2.08 3.49
CA THR A 57 15.17 -2.98 2.83
C THR A 57 16.06 -2.22 1.85
N THR A 58 15.46 -1.38 1.00
CA THR A 58 16.22 -0.53 0.07
C THR A 58 17.22 0.38 0.81
N ALA A 59 16.78 1.07 1.86
CA ALA A 59 17.67 1.92 2.64
C ALA A 59 18.80 1.14 3.33
N ARG A 60 18.61 -0.14 3.65
CA ARG A 60 19.67 -1.01 4.17
C ARG A 60 20.70 -1.35 3.11
N ASP A 61 20.24 -1.70 1.92
CA ASP A 61 21.12 -2.00 0.79
C ASP A 61 21.97 -0.77 0.41
N GLU A 62 21.36 0.43 0.33
CA GLU A 62 22.10 1.66 0.02
C GLU A 62 23.13 2.03 1.10
N LEU A 63 22.80 1.81 2.38
CA LEU A 63 23.77 1.99 3.47
C LEU A 63 24.95 1.02 3.36
N GLU A 64 24.72 -0.22 2.89
CA GLU A 64 25.78 -1.19 2.63
C GLU A 64 26.65 -0.76 1.44
N TYR A 65 26.05 -0.29 0.34
CA TYR A 65 26.81 0.25 -0.80
C TYR A 65 27.70 1.43 -0.40
N ALA A 66 27.19 2.36 0.41
CA ALA A 66 27.99 3.45 0.94
C ALA A 66 29.18 2.95 1.78
N GLU A 67 28.98 1.90 2.59
CA GLU A 67 30.06 1.28 3.36
C GLU A 67 31.12 0.60 2.47
N GLU A 68 30.69 -0.14 1.45
CA GLU A 68 31.59 -0.81 0.51
C GLU A 68 32.41 0.19 -0.32
N ALA A 69 31.83 1.35 -0.63
CA ALA A 69 32.48 2.41 -1.37
C ALA A 69 33.48 3.22 -0.53
N ARG A 70 33.56 2.99 0.79
CA ARG A 70 34.44 3.73 1.71
C ARG A 70 35.90 3.72 1.24
N GLY A 71 36.49 4.92 1.21
CA GLY A 71 37.88 5.11 0.74
C GLY A 71 38.04 5.14 -0.79
N THR A 72 36.94 5.02 -1.54
CA THR A 72 36.92 5.24 -2.99
C THR A 72 36.40 6.64 -3.33
N VAL A 73 36.50 7.02 -4.60
CA VAL A 73 35.93 8.27 -5.11
C VAL A 73 34.39 8.27 -5.16
N TYR A 74 33.76 7.09 -5.13
CA TYR A 74 32.31 6.93 -5.20
C TYR A 74 31.63 7.10 -3.83
N TYR A 75 32.40 7.05 -2.74
CA TYR A 75 31.88 7.08 -1.38
C TYR A 75 30.88 8.21 -1.12
N ASN A 76 31.16 9.43 -1.58
CA ASN A 76 30.29 10.58 -1.32
C ASN A 76 28.94 10.46 -2.05
N ASP A 77 28.95 9.96 -3.29
CA ASP A 77 27.74 9.80 -4.09
C ASP A 77 26.86 8.66 -3.53
N ASP A 78 27.48 7.54 -3.15
CA ASP A 78 26.78 6.39 -2.56
C ASP A 78 26.25 6.75 -1.16
N LYS A 79 27.02 7.52 -0.39
CA LYS A 79 26.59 8.08 0.90
C LYS A 79 25.39 9.00 0.77
N GLU A 80 25.36 9.88 -0.24
CA GLU A 80 24.20 10.73 -0.51
C GLU A 80 22.97 9.89 -0.87
N THR A 81 23.14 8.87 -1.71
CA THR A 81 22.06 7.95 -2.10
C THR A 81 21.49 7.22 -0.88
N ALA A 82 22.35 6.72 0.01
CA ALA A 82 21.93 6.11 1.28
C ALA A 82 21.13 7.08 2.17
N ARG A 83 21.55 8.35 2.28
CA ARG A 83 20.80 9.37 3.01
C ARG A 83 19.41 9.59 2.44
N GLN A 84 19.30 9.69 1.12
CA GLN A 84 18.03 9.91 0.43
C GLN A 84 17.08 8.72 0.67
N ALA A 85 17.56 7.48 0.53
CA ALA A 85 16.76 6.28 0.77
C ALA A 85 16.28 6.16 2.23
N VAL A 86 17.15 6.46 3.20
CA VAL A 86 16.74 6.51 4.61
C VAL A 86 15.68 7.59 4.83
N GLN A 87 15.89 8.79 4.29
CA GLN A 87 14.95 9.90 4.47
C GLN A 87 13.58 9.58 3.87
N GLU A 88 13.53 8.96 2.69
CA GLU A 88 12.28 8.51 2.05
C GLU A 88 11.50 7.52 2.93
N CYS A 89 12.20 6.57 3.55
CA CYS A 89 11.60 5.63 4.51
C CYS A 89 11.03 6.34 5.74
N LEU A 90 11.79 7.28 6.33
CA LEU A 90 11.37 8.06 7.49
C LEU A 90 10.17 8.97 7.19
N ASP A 91 10.16 9.59 6.01
CA ASP A 91 9.09 10.47 5.57
C ASP A 91 7.82 9.68 5.29
N SER A 92 7.92 8.53 4.61
CA SER A 92 6.78 7.63 4.38
C SER A 92 6.17 7.14 5.69
N TYR A 93 6.99 6.84 6.69
CA TYR A 93 6.53 6.50 8.03
C TYR A 93 5.83 7.69 8.72
N SER A 94 6.40 8.89 8.64
CA SER A 94 5.80 10.11 9.20
C SER A 94 4.45 10.41 8.57
N VAL A 95 4.35 10.34 7.25
CA VAL A 95 3.11 10.56 6.49
C VAL A 95 2.07 9.52 6.87
N LEU A 96 2.43 8.23 6.93
CA LEU A 96 1.51 7.17 7.34
C LEU A 96 0.94 7.46 8.74
N LEU A 97 1.77 7.86 9.70
CA LEU A 97 1.28 8.15 11.05
C LEU A 97 0.35 9.37 11.12
N GLN A 98 0.50 10.38 10.26
CA GLN A 98 -0.37 11.58 10.30
C GLN A 98 -1.84 11.26 10.02
N ASP A 99 -2.09 10.24 9.20
CA ASP A 99 -3.45 9.85 8.77
C ASP A 99 -4.15 8.87 9.73
N LEU A 100 -3.48 8.46 10.82
CA LEU A 100 -3.93 7.39 11.70
C LEU A 100 -4.43 7.90 13.07
N ASP A 101 -5.40 7.18 13.62
CA ASP A 101 -5.79 7.34 15.04
C ASP A 101 -4.73 6.76 15.99
N ASP A 102 -4.84 7.05 17.29
CA ASP A 102 -3.83 6.66 18.28
C ASP A 102 -3.68 5.14 18.42
N ALA A 103 -4.76 4.37 18.24
CA ALA A 103 -4.71 2.91 18.33
C ALA A 103 -3.98 2.33 17.11
N GLN A 104 -4.25 2.85 15.92
CA GLN A 104 -3.57 2.47 14.69
C GLN A 104 -2.09 2.87 14.70
N LYS A 105 -1.76 4.08 15.19
CA LYS A 105 -0.36 4.51 15.37
C LYS A 105 0.42 3.56 16.27
N LEU A 106 -0.17 3.14 17.39
CA LEU A 106 0.46 2.17 18.31
C LEU A 106 0.68 0.81 17.63
N ASP A 107 -0.26 0.34 16.81
CA ASP A 107 -0.10 -0.91 16.07
C ASP A 107 1.05 -0.82 15.03
N VAL A 108 1.10 0.27 14.26
CA VAL A 108 2.18 0.54 13.30
C VAL A 108 3.53 0.63 14.03
N GLN A 109 3.61 1.37 15.13
CA GLN A 109 4.83 1.49 15.94
C GLN A 109 5.31 0.14 16.47
N ARG A 110 4.40 -0.75 16.90
CA ARG A 110 4.77 -2.10 17.33
C ARG A 110 5.34 -2.95 16.19
N LYS A 111 4.79 -2.81 14.99
CA LYS A 111 5.19 -3.60 13.81
C LYS A 111 6.54 -3.17 13.25
N ILE A 112 6.79 -1.86 13.14
CA ILE A 112 7.95 -1.33 12.40
C ILE A 112 8.75 -0.25 13.14
N GLY A 113 8.37 0.14 14.36
CA GLY A 113 9.05 1.21 15.09
C GLY A 113 10.53 0.92 15.36
N LEU A 114 10.90 -0.34 15.63
CA LEU A 114 12.30 -0.73 15.83
C LEU A 114 13.14 -0.52 14.56
N LYS A 115 12.59 -0.87 13.38
CA LYS A 115 13.23 -0.67 12.08
C LYS A 115 13.53 0.81 11.82
N ILE A 116 12.57 1.69 12.16
CA ILE A 116 12.73 3.14 12.03
C ILE A 116 13.82 3.67 12.96
N MET A 117 13.90 3.17 14.20
CA MET A 117 14.97 3.54 15.13
C MET A 117 16.35 3.09 14.63
N GLU A 118 16.44 1.89 14.07
CA GLU A 118 17.67 1.36 13.48
C GLU A 118 18.18 2.24 12.34
N LEU A 119 17.31 2.65 11.40
CA LEU A 119 17.74 3.53 10.30
C LEU A 119 18.20 4.90 10.79
N LYS A 120 17.51 5.49 11.77
CA LYS A 120 17.93 6.76 12.37
C LYS A 120 19.33 6.67 12.98
N SER A 121 19.60 5.61 13.75
CA SER A 121 20.91 5.41 14.35
C SER A 121 22.03 5.30 13.31
N GLN A 122 21.75 4.72 12.15
CA GLN A 122 22.74 4.53 11.10
C GLN A 122 22.93 5.77 10.25
N LEU A 123 21.86 6.52 10.00
CA LEU A 123 21.96 7.84 9.41
C LEU A 123 22.79 8.78 10.29
N ASP A 124 22.59 8.74 11.60
CA ASP A 124 23.38 9.55 12.55
C ASP A 124 24.87 9.15 12.50
N ALA A 125 25.18 7.85 12.47
CA ALA A 125 26.55 7.37 12.33
C ALA A 125 27.17 7.83 11.01
N LEU A 126 26.45 7.67 9.90
CA LEU A 126 26.89 8.10 8.57
C LEU A 126 27.15 9.61 8.50
N ASN A 127 26.32 10.41 9.18
CA ASN A 127 26.47 11.87 9.25
C ASN A 127 27.61 12.31 10.16
N ALA A 128 27.86 11.61 11.26
CA ALA A 128 28.97 11.93 12.16
C ALA A 128 30.33 11.84 11.43
N GLU A 129 30.48 10.90 10.50
CA GLU A 129 31.68 10.74 9.68
C GLU A 129 31.95 11.91 8.72
N GLU A 130 30.98 12.80 8.46
CA GLU A 130 31.20 13.98 7.60
C GLU A 130 31.85 15.15 8.36
N LEU A 131 31.87 15.08 9.70
CA LEU A 131 32.37 16.15 10.56
C LEU A 131 33.84 15.95 11.00
N GLU A 132 34.48 14.86 10.57
CA GLU A 132 35.89 14.53 10.83
C GLU A 132 36.77 14.75 9.59
#